data_AF-A0A8J3CKQ3-F1
#
_entry.id   AF-A0A8J3CKQ3-F1
#
_cell.length_a   1.000
_cell.length_b   1.000
_cell.length_c   1.000
_cell.angle_alpha   90.00
_cell.angle_beta   90.00
_cell.angle_gamma   90.00
#
_symmetry.space_group_name_H-M   'P 1'
#
loop_
_entity.id
_entity.type
_entity.pdbx_description
1 polymer ?
#
loop_
_entity_poly.entity_id
_entity_poly.type
_entity_poly.pdbx_seq_one_letter_code
_entity_poly.pdbx_strand_id
1 'polypeptide(L)'
;MPADGGGMKLVVAPENAEQLIRGLEAALEKLDRINEKARSLTKIEAPGSGDPHTQYAIREISRLASDEEGCHGQANKRYQKALQNVIDNLRASLEAYRQVEQQNTMRA
;
A
#
# COMPACT_ATOMS: atom_id res chain seq x y z
N MET A 1 12.24 5.46 25.10
CA MET A 1 13.13 5.34 23.94
C MET A 1 12.38 5.88 22.73
N PRO A 2 12.62 7.11 22.26
CA PRO A 2 12.09 7.49 20.96
C PRO A 2 12.82 6.63 19.93
N ALA A 3 12.07 5.86 19.14
CA ALA A 3 12.63 5.23 17.96
C ALA A 3 13.04 6.38 17.04
N ASP A 4 14.35 6.63 16.98
CA ASP A 4 14.99 7.50 16.01
C ASP A 4 14.74 6.85 14.64
N GLY A 5 13.61 7.20 14.05
CA GLY A 5 13.21 6.77 12.73
C GLY A 5 14.12 7.43 11.73
N GLY A 6 15.33 6.90 11.59
CA GLY A 6 16.23 7.11 10.47
C GLY A 6 15.57 6.60 9.20
N GLY A 7 14.50 7.26 8.79
CA GLY A 7 13.83 7.03 7.53
C GLY A 7 14.84 7.32 6.45
N MET A 8 15.25 6.28 5.74
CA MET A 8 16.09 6.41 4.56
C MET A 8 15.48 7.49 3.66
N LYS A 9 16.19 8.60 3.48
CA LYS A 9 15.72 9.69 2.63
C LYS A 9 15.70 9.17 1.20
N LEU A 10 14.50 8.95 0.67
CA LEU A 10 14.33 8.55 -0.72
C LEU A 10 14.74 9.74 -1.61
N VAL A 11 15.75 9.53 -2.45
CA VAL A 11 16.23 10.53 -3.42
C VAL A 11 15.97 9.97 -4.82
N VAL A 12 15.26 10.73 -5.65
CA VAL A 12 14.84 10.34 -6.99
C VAL A 12 15.13 11.49 -7.94
N ALA A 13 15.76 11.20 -9.08
CA ALA A 13 15.98 12.20 -10.11
C ALA A 13 14.63 12.66 -10.73
N PRO A 14 14.44 13.95 -11.04
CA PRO A 14 13.18 14.47 -11.57
C PRO A 14 12.67 13.71 -12.80
N GLU A 15 13.57 13.34 -13.74
CA GLU A 15 13.19 12.59 -14.94
C GLU A 15 12.60 11.19 -14.65
N ASN A 16 12.97 10.60 -13.51
CA ASN A 16 12.55 9.24 -13.13
C ASN A 16 11.33 9.24 -12.20
N ALA A 17 10.97 10.39 -11.63
CA ALA A 17 9.94 10.47 -10.60
C ALA A 17 8.54 10.13 -11.13
N GLU A 18 8.21 10.50 -12.37
CA GLU A 18 6.92 10.13 -12.98
C GLU A 18 6.79 8.62 -13.19
N GLN A 19 7.87 7.96 -13.63
CA GLN A 19 7.87 6.50 -13.80
C GLN A 19 7.72 5.80 -12.46
N LEU A 20 8.38 6.30 -11.41
CA LEU A 20 8.23 5.79 -10.06
C LEU A 20 6.80 5.96 -9.56
N ILE A 21 6.18 7.14 -9.72
CA ILE A 21 4.78 7.37 -9.36
C ILE A 21 3.86 6.34 -10.02
N ARG A 22 4.00 6.14 -11.34
CA ARG A 22 3.21 5.13 -12.07
C ARG A 22 3.42 3.71 -11.51
N GLY A 23 4.65 3.36 -11.15
CA GLY A 23 4.97 2.08 -10.53
C GLY A 23 4.30 1.89 -9.16
N LEU A 24 4.27 2.93 -8.34
CA LEU A 24 3.61 2.92 -7.03
C LEU A 24 2.08 2.86 -7.17
N GLU A 25 1.49 3.57 -8.13
CA GLU A 25 0.06 3.49 -8.45
C GLU A 25 -0.34 2.08 -8.89
N ALA A 26 0.46 1.45 -9.75
CA ALA A 26 0.24 0.05 -10.14
C ALA A 26 0.39 -0.93 -8.97
N ALA A 27 1.26 -0.63 -8.00
CA ALA A 27 1.38 -1.41 -6.78
C ALA A 27 0.15 -1.27 -5.88
N LEU A 28 -0.41 -0.06 -5.75
CA LEU A 28 -1.66 0.19 -5.04
C LEU A 28 -2.82 -0.62 -5.63
N GLU A 29 -2.96 -0.62 -6.95
CA GLU A 29 -3.99 -1.40 -7.63
C GLU A 29 -3.83 -2.91 -7.37
N LYS A 30 -2.60 -3.42 -7.37
CA LYS A 30 -2.33 -4.83 -7.04
C LYS A 30 -2.68 -5.15 -5.59
N LEU A 31 -2.34 -4.29 -4.64
CA LEU A 31 -2.69 -4.46 -3.24
C LEU A 31 -4.21 -4.48 -3.05
N ASP A 32 -4.92 -3.63 -3.77
CA ASP A 32 -6.38 -3.61 -3.71
C ASP A 32 -7.00 -4.92 -4.23
N ARG A 33 -6.55 -5.40 -5.39
CA ARG A 33 -6.98 -6.70 -5.95
C ARG A 33 -6.65 -7.89 -5.03
N ILE A 34 -5.50 -7.86 -4.35
CA ILE A 34 -5.13 -8.90 -3.37
C ILE A 34 -6.11 -8.85 -2.20
N ASN A 35 -6.42 -7.66 -1.70
CA ASN A 35 -7.34 -7.49 -0.58
C ASN A 35 -8.78 -7.88 -0.94
N GLU A 36 -9.24 -7.61 -2.16
CA GLU A 36 -10.54 -8.10 -2.65
C GLU A 36 -10.60 -9.63 -2.66
N LYS A 37 -9.53 -10.29 -3.12
CA LYS A 37 -9.41 -11.76 -3.06
C LYS A 37 -9.37 -12.27 -1.63
N ALA A 38 -8.63 -11.63 -0.73
CA ALA A 38 -8.62 -11.99 0.68
C ALA A 38 -10.02 -11.83 1.30
N ARG A 39 -10.76 -10.77 0.97
CA ARG A 39 -12.14 -10.58 1.42
C ARG A 39 -13.10 -11.67 0.93
N SER A 40 -12.81 -12.35 -0.17
CA SER A 40 -13.60 -13.52 -0.57
C SER A 40 -13.41 -14.70 0.39
N LEU A 41 -12.23 -14.81 1.02
CA LEU A 41 -11.92 -15.85 1.99
C LEU A 41 -12.67 -15.67 3.32
N THR A 42 -13.17 -14.47 3.62
CA THR A 42 -13.96 -14.25 4.85
C THR A 42 -15.36 -14.86 4.77
N LYS A 43 -15.81 -15.21 3.56
CA LYS A 43 -17.15 -15.74 3.26
C LYS A 43 -17.14 -17.22 2.88
N ILE A 44 -16.00 -17.91 3.05
CA ILE A 44 -15.91 -19.33 2.69
C ILE A 44 -16.65 -20.17 3.73
N GLU A 45 -17.33 -21.20 3.24
CA GLU A 45 -18.03 -22.19 4.07
C GLU A 45 -17.28 -23.53 4.05
N ALA A 46 -17.52 -24.35 5.07
CA ALA A 46 -16.89 -25.66 5.18
C ALA A 46 -17.37 -26.63 4.09
N PRO A 47 -16.47 -27.22 3.29
CA PRO A 47 -16.84 -28.30 2.40
C PRO A 47 -17.15 -29.55 3.24
N GLY A 48 -18.32 -30.14 3.06
CA GLY A 48 -18.67 -31.43 3.65
C GLY A 48 -19.14 -31.39 5.11
N SER A 49 -19.00 -32.53 5.81
CA SER A 49 -19.81 -32.97 6.97
C SER A 49 -19.68 -32.17 8.27
N GLY A 50 -19.09 -30.97 8.24
CA GLY A 50 -19.00 -30.10 9.42
C GLY A 50 -18.14 -30.69 10.53
N ASP A 51 -17.06 -31.41 10.20
CA ASP A 51 -16.13 -31.88 11.24
C ASP A 51 -15.50 -30.68 11.98
N PRO A 52 -15.25 -30.79 13.30
CA PRO A 52 -14.77 -29.66 14.09
C PRO A 52 -13.44 -29.07 13.65
N HIS A 53 -12.54 -29.88 13.04
CA HIS A 53 -11.24 -29.41 12.61
C HIS A 53 -11.36 -28.54 11.35
N THR A 54 -12.16 -28.95 10.37
CA THR A 54 -12.44 -28.16 9.17
C THR A 54 -13.15 -26.86 9.51
N GLN A 55 -14.13 -26.89 10.43
CA GLN A 55 -14.80 -25.67 10.89
C GLN A 55 -13.84 -24.69 11.55
N TYR A 56 -12.93 -25.18 12.40
CA TYR A 56 -11.92 -24.35 13.05
C TYR A 56 -10.96 -23.73 12.02
N ALA A 57 -10.45 -24.53 11.08
CA ALA A 57 -9.53 -24.05 10.04
C ALA A 57 -10.16 -22.92 9.22
N ILE A 58 -11.44 -23.06 8.84
CA ILE A 58 -12.15 -22.04 8.08
C ILE A 58 -12.38 -20.77 8.89
N ARG A 59 -12.75 -20.89 10.17
CA ARG A 59 -12.86 -19.73 11.04
C ARG A 59 -11.54 -18.95 11.12
N GLU A 60 -10.41 -19.64 11.28
CA GLU A 60 -9.10 -18.99 11.34
C GLU A 60 -8.69 -18.37 10.00
N ILE A 61 -8.94 -19.03 8.88
CA ILE A 61 -8.68 -18.45 7.54
C ILE A 61 -9.51 -17.18 7.35
N SER A 62 -10.82 -17.24 7.66
CA SER A 62 -11.71 -16.08 7.56
C SER A 62 -11.27 -14.93 8.46
N ARG A 63 -10.82 -15.23 9.68
CA ARG A 63 -10.29 -14.23 10.61
C ARG A 63 -9.01 -13.58 10.07
N LEU A 64 -8.03 -14.37 9.65
CA LEU A 64 -6.75 -13.86 9.14
C LEU A 64 -6.89 -13.04 7.85
N ALA A 65 -7.89 -13.35 7.03
CA ALA A 65 -8.20 -12.60 5.81
C ALA A 65 -9.00 -11.30 6.07
N SER A 66 -9.48 -11.08 7.30
CA SER A 66 -10.33 -9.94 7.66
C SER A 66 -9.53 -8.63 7.87
N ASP A 67 -10.27 -7.58 8.21
CA ASP A 67 -9.75 -6.26 8.57
C ASP A 67 -9.42 -6.14 10.08
N GLU A 68 -9.49 -7.22 10.85
CA GLU A 68 -9.13 -7.24 12.27
C GLU A 68 -7.65 -6.85 12.51
N GLU A 69 -7.36 -6.40 13.74
CA GLU A 69 -5.99 -6.04 14.10
C GLU A 69 -5.05 -7.25 14.01
N GLY A 70 -3.88 -7.04 13.40
CA GLY A 70 -2.91 -8.10 13.13
C GLY A 70 -3.27 -9.00 11.95
N CYS A 71 -4.39 -8.76 11.27
CA CYS A 71 -4.82 -9.54 10.10
C CYS A 71 -4.45 -8.85 8.78
N HIS A 72 -4.61 -9.60 7.68
CA HIS A 72 -4.20 -9.18 6.35
C HIS A 72 -4.79 -7.84 5.91
N GLY A 73 -6.10 -7.63 6.12
CA GLY A 73 -6.78 -6.42 5.66
C GLY A 73 -6.25 -5.16 6.34
N GLN A 74 -5.94 -5.23 7.64
CA GLN A 74 -5.33 -4.11 8.36
C GLN A 74 -3.92 -3.81 7.83
N ALA A 75 -3.09 -4.85 7.63
CA ALA A 75 -1.74 -4.69 7.07
C ALA A 75 -1.79 -4.07 5.67
N ASN A 76 -2.68 -4.57 4.80
CA ASN A 76 -2.87 -4.06 3.44
C ASN A 76 -3.25 -2.57 3.44
N LYS A 77 -4.20 -2.15 4.27
CA LYS A 77 -4.58 -0.72 4.42
C LYS A 77 -3.40 0.15 4.85
N ARG A 78 -2.58 -0.33 5.78
CA ARG A 78 -1.39 0.40 6.25
C ARG A 78 -0.37 0.58 5.12
N TYR A 79 -0.14 -0.47 4.32
CA TYR A 79 0.75 -0.38 3.16
C TYR A 79 0.22 0.54 2.07
N GLN A 80 -1.08 0.44 1.74
CA GLN A 80 -1.71 1.35 0.78
C GLN A 80 -1.55 2.81 1.21
N LYS A 81 -1.82 3.12 2.49
CA LYS A 81 -1.63 4.48 3.02
C LYS A 81 -0.17 4.95 2.93
N ALA A 82 0.79 4.08 3.26
CA ALA A 82 2.20 4.42 3.18
C ALA A 82 2.63 4.71 1.73
N LEU A 83 2.20 3.89 0.77
CA LEU A 83 2.49 4.12 -0.66
C LEU A 83 1.85 5.41 -1.17
N GLN A 84 0.60 5.69 -0.77
CA GLN A 84 -0.06 6.93 -1.14
C GLN A 84 0.70 8.15 -0.63
N ASN A 85 1.16 8.14 0.62
CA ASN A 85 1.96 9.23 1.17
C ASN A 85 3.27 9.44 0.38
N VAL A 86 3.91 8.37 -0.09
CA VAL A 86 5.11 8.48 -0.93
C VAL A 86 4.78 9.11 -2.28
N ILE A 87 3.69 8.69 -2.93
CA ILE A 87 3.21 9.29 -4.19
C ILE A 87 2.96 10.79 -4.01
N ASP A 88 2.26 11.18 -2.95
CA ASP A 88 1.91 12.57 -2.68
C ASP A 88 3.18 13.42 -2.47
N ASN A 89 4.15 12.90 -1.72
CA ASN A 89 5.44 13.56 -1.52
C ASN A 89 6.24 13.72 -2.82
N LEU A 90 6.24 12.70 -3.69
CA LEU A 90 6.91 12.76 -5.00
C LEU A 90 6.25 13.80 -5.92
N ARG A 91 4.91 13.84 -5.95
CA ARG A 91 4.15 14.82 -6.75
C ARG A 91 4.43 16.25 -6.29
N ALA A 92 4.39 16.50 -4.97
CA ALA A 92 4.72 17.81 -4.42
C ALA A 92 6.17 18.23 -4.73
N SER A 93 7.11 17.30 -4.64
CA SER A 93 8.52 17.56 -4.94
C SER A 93 8.75 17.89 -6.42
N LEU A 94 8.06 17.19 -7.33
CA LEU A 94 8.11 17.46 -8.77
C LEU A 94 7.52 18.82 -9.13
N GLU A 95 6.41 19.20 -8.51
CA GLU A 95 5.79 20.50 -8.73
C GLU A 95 6.72 21.63 -8.28
N ALA A 96 7.32 21.51 -7.09
CA ALA A 96 8.30 22.46 -6.60
C ALA A 96 9.52 22.57 -7.52
N TYR A 97 10.04 21.44 -8.01
CA TYR A 97 11.16 21.41 -8.95
C TYR A 97 10.83 22.16 -10.25
N ARG A 98 9.66 21.91 -10.84
CA ARG A 98 9.20 22.57 -12.08
C ARG A 98 9.05 24.08 -11.90
N GLN A 99 8.53 24.54 -10.75
CA GLN A 99 8.41 25.97 -10.45
C GLN A 99 9.78 26.65 -10.38
N VAL A 100 10.77 26.01 -9.76
CA VAL A 100 12.14 26.54 -9.66
C VAL A 100 12.82 26.59 -11.02
N GLU A 101 12.69 25.55 -11.86
CA GLU A 101 13.21 25.56 -13.23
C GLU A 101 12.60 26.70 -14.06
N GLN A 102 11.29 26.92 -13.97
CA GLN A 102 10.62 28.01 -14.68
C GLN A 102 11.15 29.37 -14.24
N GLN A 103 11.30 29.61 -12.93
CA GLN A 103 11.83 30.87 -12.40
C GLN A 103 13.28 31.14 -12.85
N ASN A 104 14.10 30.10 -12.93
CA ASN A 104 15.49 30.24 -13.39
C ASN A 104 15.56 30.48 -14.90
N THR A 105 14.70 29.83 -15.68
CA THR A 105 14.65 30.01 -17.15
C THR A 105 14.14 31.40 -17.54
N MET A 106 13.26 32.03 -16.76
CA MET A 106 12.79 33.41 -17.00
C MET A 106 13.79 34.49 -16.58
N ARG A 107 14.83 34.14 -15.82
CA ARG A 107 15.89 35.06 -15.36
C ARG A 107 17.16 35.03 -16.22
N ALA A 108 17.28 34.06 -17.12
CA ALA A 108 18.37 33.91 -18.09
C ALA A 108 18.01 34.59 -19.42
#